data_AF-A0A315T9A4-F1
#
_entry.id   AF-A0A315T9A4-F1
#
_cell.length_a   1.000
_cell.length_b   1.000
_cell.length_c   1.000
_cell.angle_alpha   90.00
_cell.angle_beta   90.00
_cell.angle_gamma   90.00
#
_symmetry.space_group_name_H-M   'P 1'
#
loop_
_entity.id
_entity.type
_entity.pdbx_description
1 polymer ?
#
loop_
_entity_poly.entity_id
_entity_poly.type
_entity_poly.pdbx_seq_one_letter_code
_entity_poly.pdbx_strand_id
1 'polypeptide(L)'
;MIAELLSAPGALGAFGLAVLLFGFAPGLVLAAVVRLIPDIDRRRELQAELYEVPRWERPFWVAQQFEVALRLGLSPRISWAWGRYVWHRSKVESGLQRHLESPDTFEVPDLELKELIEPGDLVKLAWSVARFPGERMWVRVTHRDGDRLKGDLESWPLFVHLNPGEQVTFVIDDIIDCDLIQVQSEEVPTNLAA
;
A
#
# COMPACT_ATOMS: atom_id res chain seq x y z
N MET A 1 16.32 20.19 -27.32
CA MET A 1 15.82 19.71 -26.01
C MET A 1 16.76 18.70 -25.34
N ILE A 2 16.94 17.46 -25.83
CA ILE A 2 17.88 16.50 -25.20
C ILE A 2 19.35 16.97 -25.27
N ALA A 3 19.76 17.51 -26.43
CA ALA A 3 21.12 18.01 -26.63
C ALA A 3 21.48 19.20 -25.73
N GLU A 4 20.51 20.10 -25.46
CA GLU A 4 20.70 21.21 -24.52
C GLU A 4 20.81 20.72 -23.07
N LEU A 5 19.99 19.74 -22.68
CA LEU A 5 20.03 19.14 -21.34
C LEU A 5 21.38 18.46 -21.05
N LEU A 6 21.98 17.81 -22.05
CA LEU A 6 23.28 17.15 -21.94
C LEU A 6 24.47 18.13 -22.01
N SER A 7 24.25 19.34 -22.55
CA SER A 7 25.27 20.40 -22.63
C SER A 7 25.41 21.22 -21.34
N ALA A 8 24.50 21.05 -20.38
CA ALA A 8 24.58 21.73 -19.10
C ALA A 8 25.82 21.25 -18.30
N PRO A 9 26.55 22.17 -17.64
CA PRO A 9 27.72 21.81 -16.85
C PRO A 9 27.38 20.74 -15.80
N GLY A 10 28.03 19.59 -15.88
CA GLY A 10 27.82 18.47 -14.96
C GLY A 10 26.69 17.50 -15.34
N ALA A 11 25.91 17.75 -16.39
CA ALA A 11 24.82 16.86 -16.81
C ALA A 11 25.32 15.47 -17.23
N LEU A 12 26.41 15.40 -17.99
CA LEU A 12 27.06 14.13 -18.35
C LEU A 12 27.61 13.39 -17.12
N GLY A 13 28.11 14.12 -16.12
CA GLY A 13 28.59 13.55 -14.86
C GLY A 13 27.44 12.99 -14.01
N ALA A 14 26.34 13.73 -13.88
CA ALA A 14 25.13 13.29 -13.20
C ALA A 14 24.48 12.08 -13.89
N PHE A 15 24.45 12.09 -15.23
CA PHE A 15 23.97 10.96 -16.02
C PHE A 15 24.85 9.72 -15.83
N GLY A 16 26.18 9.87 -15.91
CA GLY A 16 27.12 8.77 -15.66
C GLY A 16 27.00 8.20 -14.24
N LEU A 17 26.84 9.07 -13.23
CA LEU A 17 26.61 8.67 -11.85
C LEU A 17 25.26 7.93 -11.69
N ALA A 18 24.19 8.40 -12.33
CA ALA A 18 22.90 7.72 -12.31
C ALA A 18 22.97 6.33 -12.96
N VAL A 19 23.65 6.20 -14.11
CA VAL A 19 23.87 4.90 -14.77
C VAL A 19 24.71 3.97 -13.89
N LEU A 20 25.72 4.47 -13.20
CA LEU A 20 26.55 3.66 -12.30
C LEU A 20 25.74 3.19 -11.08
N LEU A 21 25.05 4.11 -10.41
CA LEU A 21 24.27 3.84 -9.21
C LEU A 21 23.07 2.92 -9.50
N PHE A 22 22.25 3.24 -10.50
CA PHE A 22 21.04 2.47 -10.80
C PHE A 22 21.32 1.26 -11.69
N GLY A 23 22.32 1.32 -12.59
CA GLY A 23 22.64 0.23 -13.51
C GLY A 23 23.57 -0.85 -12.96
N PHE A 24 24.61 -0.47 -12.20
CA PHE A 24 25.63 -1.41 -11.71
C PHE A 24 25.52 -1.74 -10.23
N ALA A 25 24.96 -0.84 -9.42
CA ALA A 25 24.85 -1.02 -7.97
C ALA A 25 23.43 -0.79 -7.40
N PRO A 26 22.34 -1.32 -8.01
CA PRO A 26 20.98 -1.10 -7.52
C PRO A 26 20.78 -1.54 -6.07
N GLY A 27 21.48 -2.59 -5.62
CA GLY A 27 21.44 -3.03 -4.21
C GLY A 27 22.05 -2.03 -3.22
N LEU A 28 23.10 -1.32 -3.61
CA LEU A 28 23.73 -0.30 -2.75
C LEU A 28 22.83 0.93 -2.64
N VAL A 29 22.22 1.34 -3.75
CA VAL A 29 21.22 2.42 -3.76
C VAL A 29 20.03 2.04 -2.90
N LEU A 30 19.46 0.84 -3.08
CA LEU A 30 18.36 0.37 -2.24
C LEU A 30 18.74 0.32 -0.76
N ALA A 31 19.94 -0.13 -0.41
CA ALA A 31 20.40 -0.14 0.98
C ALA A 31 20.54 1.27 1.60
N ALA A 32 20.76 2.31 0.78
CA ALA A 32 20.71 3.70 1.22
C ALA A 32 19.26 4.20 1.36
N VAL A 33 18.43 3.92 0.36
CA VAL A 33 16.99 4.25 0.30
C VAL A 33 16.24 3.72 1.52
N VAL A 34 16.42 2.43 1.81
CA VAL A 34 15.69 1.70 2.84
C VAL A 34 15.99 2.21 4.25
N ARG A 35 17.13 2.91 4.46
CA ARG A 35 17.40 3.59 5.74
C ARG A 35 16.49 4.78 6.01
N LEU A 36 15.87 5.35 4.97
CA LEU A 36 14.90 6.45 5.09
C LEU A 36 13.49 5.95 5.46
N ILE A 37 13.23 4.64 5.34
CA ILE A 37 11.93 4.03 5.66
C ILE A 37 11.89 3.69 7.15
N PRO A 38 10.93 4.18 7.96
CA PRO A 38 10.91 3.96 9.40
C PRO A 38 10.65 2.49 9.81
N ASP A 39 9.81 1.77 9.07
CA ASP A 39 9.44 0.37 9.31
C ASP A 39 10.60 -0.59 8.99
N ILE A 40 11.02 -1.40 9.97
CA ILE A 40 12.14 -2.36 9.89
C ILE A 40 11.79 -3.62 9.08
N ASP A 41 10.55 -4.11 9.18
CA ASP A 41 10.15 -5.34 8.49
C ASP A 41 10.03 -5.07 6.98
N ARG A 42 9.47 -3.91 6.63
CA ARG A 42 9.46 -3.43 5.24
C ARG A 42 10.86 -3.30 4.64
N ARG A 43 11.88 -2.94 5.43
CA ARG A 43 13.28 -2.88 4.95
C ARG A 43 13.76 -4.24 4.47
N ARG A 44 13.41 -5.30 5.19
CA ARG A 44 13.84 -6.67 4.90
C ARG A 44 13.11 -7.23 3.70
N GLU A 45 11.81 -6.97 3.59
CA GLU A 45 10.99 -7.36 2.43
C GLU A 45 11.53 -6.74 1.13
N LEU A 46 11.78 -5.42 1.11
CA LEU A 46 12.29 -4.74 -0.07
C LEU A 46 13.67 -5.28 -0.52
N GLN A 47 14.51 -5.66 0.44
CA GLN A 47 15.80 -6.30 0.12
C GLN A 47 15.61 -7.68 -0.52
N ALA A 48 14.61 -8.45 -0.09
CA ALA A 48 14.27 -9.74 -0.70
C ALA A 48 13.68 -9.57 -2.10
N GLU A 49 12.70 -8.67 -2.26
CA GLU A 49 12.04 -8.36 -3.54
C GLU A 49 13.06 -7.94 -4.63
N LEU A 50 14.10 -7.19 -4.29
CA LEU A 50 15.14 -6.79 -5.25
C LEU A 50 15.81 -8.00 -5.94
N TYR A 51 15.97 -9.12 -5.24
CA TYR A 51 16.61 -10.32 -5.81
C TYR A 51 15.66 -11.11 -6.70
N GLU A 52 14.35 -10.97 -6.51
CA GLU A 52 13.31 -11.57 -7.36
C GLU A 52 13.12 -10.78 -8.66
N VAL A 53 13.37 -9.47 -8.65
CA VAL A 53 13.25 -8.61 -9.84
C VAL A 53 14.34 -8.94 -10.89
N PRO A 54 13.99 -9.10 -12.18
CA PRO A 54 14.94 -9.29 -13.27
C PRO A 54 16.00 -8.17 -13.33
N ARG A 55 17.26 -8.52 -13.62
CA ARG A 55 18.41 -7.60 -13.47
C ARG A 55 18.28 -6.29 -14.27
N TRP A 56 17.63 -6.31 -15.43
CA TRP A 56 17.41 -5.14 -16.27
C TRP A 56 16.26 -4.22 -15.76
N GLU A 57 15.36 -4.73 -14.92
CA GLU A 57 14.25 -3.98 -14.31
C GLU A 57 14.61 -3.38 -12.94
N ARG A 58 15.62 -3.94 -12.26
CA ARG A 58 16.12 -3.44 -10.96
C ARG A 58 16.40 -1.94 -10.90
N PRO A 59 17.01 -1.29 -11.92
CA PRO A 59 17.24 0.15 -11.89
C PRO A 59 15.94 0.96 -11.73
N PHE A 60 14.89 0.58 -12.46
CA PHE A 60 13.58 1.21 -12.41
C PHE A 60 12.86 0.91 -11.09
N TRP A 61 12.92 -0.35 -10.67
CA TRP A 61 12.33 -0.78 -9.41
C TRP A 61 12.97 -0.04 -8.21
N VAL A 62 14.31 0.10 -8.18
CA VAL A 62 15.00 0.83 -7.11
C VAL A 62 14.72 2.32 -7.17
N ALA A 63 14.59 2.92 -8.36
CA ALA A 63 14.17 4.32 -8.50
C ALA A 63 12.75 4.53 -7.93
N GLN A 64 11.85 3.57 -8.13
CA GLN A 64 10.52 3.59 -7.55
C GLN A 64 10.56 3.48 -6.02
N GLN A 65 11.39 2.60 -5.46
CA GLN A 65 11.56 2.53 -4.01
C GLN A 65 12.22 3.78 -3.43
N PHE A 66 13.13 4.42 -4.17
CA PHE A 66 13.71 5.71 -3.81
C PHE A 66 12.64 6.79 -3.71
N GLU A 67 11.72 6.84 -4.66
CA GLU A 67 10.57 7.73 -4.60
C GLU A 67 9.69 7.46 -3.38
N VAL A 68 9.35 6.20 -3.09
CA VAL A 68 8.57 5.81 -1.91
C VAL A 68 9.29 6.22 -0.62
N ALA A 69 10.59 5.93 -0.49
CA ALA A 69 11.35 6.28 0.69
C ALA A 69 11.51 7.80 0.87
N LEU A 70 11.60 8.56 -0.22
CA LEU A 70 11.53 10.02 -0.16
C LEU A 70 10.16 10.49 0.34
N ARG A 71 9.06 9.86 -0.06
CA ARG A 71 7.71 10.20 0.45
C ARG A 71 7.57 9.88 1.94
N LEU A 72 8.10 8.75 2.39
CA LEU A 72 8.05 8.30 3.77
C LEU A 72 8.99 9.08 4.69
N GLY A 73 10.20 9.40 4.21
CA GLY A 73 11.24 10.05 5.00
C GLY A 73 11.27 11.58 4.92
N LEU A 74 10.93 12.17 3.77
CA LEU A 74 11.07 13.61 3.52
C LEU A 74 9.73 14.35 3.68
N SER A 75 9.16 14.31 4.89
CA SER A 75 7.93 15.02 5.31
C SER A 75 6.70 14.78 4.39
N PRO A 76 5.64 14.11 4.88
CA PRO A 76 4.40 13.84 4.12
C PRO A 76 3.76 15.05 3.42
N ARG A 77 4.16 16.28 3.78
CA ARG A 77 3.60 17.55 3.28
C ARG A 77 4.13 17.98 1.90
N ILE A 78 5.36 17.64 1.52
CA ILE A 78 5.99 18.17 0.29
C ILE A 78 5.70 17.27 -0.92
N SER A 79 5.69 15.94 -0.75
CA SER A 79 5.32 15.01 -1.82
C SER A 79 3.87 15.19 -2.30
N TRP A 80 2.99 15.64 -1.40
CA TRP A 80 1.56 15.80 -1.66
C TRP A 80 1.24 16.95 -2.63
N ALA A 81 1.99 18.05 -2.57
CA ALA A 81 1.79 19.19 -3.47
C ALA A 81 2.07 18.83 -4.94
N TRP A 82 3.04 17.94 -5.17
CA TRP A 82 3.41 17.48 -6.51
C TRP A 82 2.54 16.28 -6.96
N GLY A 83 2.24 15.33 -6.06
CA GLY A 83 1.42 14.15 -6.36
C GLY A 83 -0.03 14.47 -6.74
N ARG A 84 -0.65 15.45 -6.07
CA ARG A 84 -2.03 15.88 -6.37
C ARG A 84 -2.18 16.53 -7.75
N TYR A 85 -1.10 17.13 -8.28
CA TYR A 85 -1.15 17.91 -9.53
C TYR A 85 -0.84 17.08 -10.78
N VAL A 86 -0.23 15.89 -10.64
CA VAL A 86 0.34 15.18 -11.79
C VAL A 86 -0.28 13.79 -12.04
N TRP A 87 -0.94 13.10 -11.08
CA TRP A 87 -1.32 11.68 -11.29
C TRP A 87 -2.67 11.21 -10.71
N HIS A 88 -3.08 10.02 -11.20
CA HIS A 88 -4.42 9.46 -11.28
C HIS A 88 -5.13 9.17 -9.95
N ARG A 89 -6.47 9.31 -9.94
CA ARG A 89 -7.35 8.90 -8.83
C ARG A 89 -7.32 7.37 -8.68
N SER A 90 -6.76 6.87 -7.58
CA SER A 90 -6.99 5.49 -7.16
C SER A 90 -8.47 5.30 -6.81
N LYS A 91 -8.99 4.09 -7.01
CA LYS A 91 -10.37 3.76 -6.66
C LYS A 91 -10.42 2.40 -5.98
N VAL A 92 -11.22 2.29 -4.93
CA VAL A 92 -11.59 1.01 -4.35
C VAL A 92 -12.29 0.19 -5.44
N GLU A 93 -11.89 -1.07 -5.61
CA GLU A 93 -12.53 -2.04 -6.49
C GLU A 93 -13.56 -2.85 -5.70
N SER A 94 -14.65 -3.23 -6.36
CA SER A 94 -15.64 -4.15 -5.77
C SER A 94 -15.05 -5.55 -5.70
N GLY A 95 -14.97 -6.11 -4.49
CA GLY A 95 -14.55 -7.48 -4.27
C GLY A 95 -15.48 -8.49 -4.94
N LEU A 96 -16.79 -8.24 -4.87
CA LEU A 96 -17.80 -9.08 -5.51
C LEU A 96 -17.62 -9.14 -7.03
N GLN A 97 -17.39 -8.00 -7.70
CA GLN A 97 -17.16 -7.99 -9.14
C GLN A 97 -15.92 -8.80 -9.53
N ARG A 98 -14.83 -8.71 -8.74
CA ARG A 98 -13.59 -9.46 -8.99
C ARG A 98 -13.77 -10.95 -8.76
N HIS A 99 -14.56 -11.34 -7.77
CA HIS A 99 -14.96 -12.73 -7.57
C HIS A 99 -15.74 -13.25 -8.79
N LEU A 100 -16.70 -12.49 -9.32
CA LEU A 100 -17.47 -12.89 -10.51
C LEU A 100 -16.59 -13.04 -11.76
N GLU A 101 -15.55 -12.23 -11.91
CA GLU A 101 -14.60 -12.31 -13.03
C GLU A 101 -13.69 -13.55 -12.93
N SER A 102 -13.28 -13.94 -11.73
CA SER A 102 -12.38 -15.07 -11.50
C SER A 102 -12.70 -15.87 -10.22
N PRO A 103 -13.82 -16.62 -10.17
CA PRO A 103 -14.32 -17.24 -8.94
C PRO A 103 -13.33 -18.21 -8.30
N ASP A 104 -12.62 -18.97 -9.13
CA ASP A 104 -11.70 -20.04 -8.70
C ASP A 104 -10.41 -19.52 -8.04
N THR A 105 -10.11 -18.23 -8.19
CA THR A 105 -8.83 -17.64 -7.71
C THR A 105 -9.01 -16.44 -6.79
N PHE A 106 -10.24 -15.94 -6.68
CA PHE A 106 -10.57 -14.74 -5.92
C PHE A 106 -11.71 -15.05 -4.96
N GLU A 107 -11.39 -15.76 -3.89
CA GLU A 107 -12.35 -16.01 -2.82
C GLU A 107 -12.70 -14.71 -2.10
N VAL A 108 -13.98 -14.54 -1.76
CA VAL A 108 -14.47 -13.41 -0.97
C VAL A 108 -15.29 -13.96 0.21
N PRO A 109 -15.28 -13.28 1.36
CA PRO A 109 -16.14 -13.62 2.49
C PRO A 109 -17.61 -13.72 2.06
N ASP A 110 -18.33 -14.68 2.63
CA ASP A 110 -19.76 -14.81 2.41
C ASP A 110 -20.53 -13.62 3.04
N LEU A 111 -21.80 -13.48 2.66
CA LEU A 111 -22.64 -12.38 3.14
C LEU A 111 -22.87 -12.46 4.66
N GLU A 112 -23.06 -13.67 5.20
CA GLU A 112 -23.30 -13.88 6.63
C GLU A 112 -22.10 -13.41 7.47
N LEU A 113 -20.88 -13.74 7.05
CA LEU A 113 -19.65 -13.29 7.71
C LEU A 113 -19.45 -11.78 7.57
N LYS A 114 -19.76 -11.20 6.41
CA LYS A 114 -19.70 -9.75 6.20
C LYS A 114 -20.73 -9.01 7.06
N GLU A 115 -21.88 -9.62 7.33
CA GLU A 115 -22.90 -9.05 8.21
C GLU A 115 -22.42 -8.95 9.67
N LEU A 116 -21.47 -9.80 10.09
CA LEU A 116 -20.89 -9.78 11.44
C LEU A 116 -19.84 -8.68 11.67
N ILE A 117 -19.43 -7.95 10.62
CA ILE A 117 -18.36 -6.95 10.71
C ILE A 117 -18.79 -5.76 11.58
N GLU A 118 -18.04 -5.50 12.64
CA GLU A 118 -18.28 -4.42 13.60
C GLU A 118 -17.09 -3.44 13.68
N PRO A 119 -17.29 -2.23 14.22
CA PRO A 119 -16.19 -1.33 14.53
C PRO A 119 -15.14 -2.01 15.43
N GLY A 120 -13.88 -2.00 14.98
CA GLY A 120 -12.76 -2.69 15.61
C GLY A 120 -12.12 -3.73 14.69
N ASP A 121 -12.93 -4.38 13.85
CA ASP A 121 -12.51 -5.44 12.94
C ASP A 121 -11.60 -4.95 11.83
N LEU A 122 -10.82 -5.86 11.26
CA LEU A 122 -9.99 -5.60 10.09
C LEU A 122 -10.65 -6.15 8.85
N VAL A 123 -10.72 -5.31 7.82
CA VAL A 123 -11.21 -5.71 6.50
C VAL A 123 -10.17 -5.40 5.46
N LYS A 124 -10.09 -6.23 4.44
CA LYS A 124 -9.19 -6.03 3.31
C LYS A 124 -9.99 -5.55 2.12
N LEU A 125 -9.48 -4.51 1.47
CA LEU A 125 -10.04 -3.96 0.24
C LEU A 125 -9.00 -4.02 -0.88
N ALA A 126 -9.46 -3.94 -2.12
CA ALA A 126 -8.61 -3.82 -3.31
C ALA A 126 -8.68 -2.41 -3.88
N TRP A 127 -7.56 -1.90 -4.37
CA TRP A 127 -7.46 -0.60 -5.04
C TRP A 127 -6.91 -0.76 -6.44
N SER A 128 -7.57 -0.09 -7.39
CA SER A 128 -7.08 0.14 -8.73
C SER A 128 -6.22 1.40 -8.78
N VAL A 129 -5.07 1.30 -9.45
CA VAL A 129 -4.22 2.45 -9.78
C VAL A 129 -3.89 2.38 -11.26
N ALA A 130 -4.18 3.46 -11.99
CA ALA A 130 -3.94 3.47 -13.43
C ALA A 130 -2.46 3.22 -13.73
N ARG A 131 -2.19 2.24 -14.63
CA ARG A 131 -0.85 1.83 -15.10
C ARG A 131 0.02 1.10 -14.06
N PHE A 132 -0.53 0.74 -12.91
CA PHE A 132 0.16 -0.05 -11.89
C PHE A 132 -0.65 -1.30 -11.52
N PRO A 133 0.00 -2.35 -10.99
CA PRO A 133 -0.72 -3.43 -10.32
C PRO A 133 -1.59 -2.85 -9.20
N GLY A 134 -2.81 -3.35 -9.07
CA GLY A 134 -3.68 -2.96 -7.96
C GLY A 134 -3.11 -3.38 -6.61
N GLU A 135 -3.46 -2.66 -5.54
CA GLU A 135 -3.01 -2.95 -4.18
C GLU A 135 -4.14 -3.56 -3.35
N ARG A 136 -3.80 -4.45 -2.42
CA ARG A 136 -4.73 -5.00 -1.44
C ARG A 136 -4.27 -4.56 -0.06
N MET A 137 -5.13 -3.88 0.68
CA MET A 137 -4.73 -3.24 1.94
C MET A 137 -5.77 -3.48 3.03
N TRP A 138 -5.27 -3.59 4.26
CA TRP A 138 -6.07 -3.72 5.47
C TRP A 138 -6.54 -2.36 5.98
N VAL A 139 -7.80 -2.33 6.41
CA VAL A 139 -8.50 -1.18 6.94
C VAL A 139 -9.18 -1.61 8.22
N ARG A 140 -8.98 -0.85 9.30
CA ARG A 140 -9.69 -1.05 10.56
C ARG A 140 -11.03 -0.35 10.51
N VAL A 141 -12.11 -1.10 10.66
CA VAL A 141 -13.47 -0.54 10.66
C VAL A 141 -13.64 0.36 11.89
N THR A 142 -14.09 1.58 11.68
CA THR A 142 -14.35 2.56 12.75
C THR A 142 -15.82 2.94 12.85
N HIS A 143 -16.58 2.76 11.77
CA HIS A 143 -18.01 3.04 11.75
C HIS A 143 -18.73 2.19 10.69
N ARG A 144 -19.96 1.78 11.01
CA ARG A 144 -20.86 1.06 10.10
C ARG A 144 -22.25 1.68 10.13
N ASP A 145 -22.79 1.94 8.95
CA ASP A 145 -24.16 2.39 8.67
C ASP A 145 -24.77 1.51 7.59
N GLY A 146 -25.40 0.40 8.01
CA GLY A 146 -25.87 -0.66 7.11
C GLY A 146 -24.72 -1.24 6.29
N ASP A 147 -24.82 -1.09 4.97
CA ASP A 147 -23.82 -1.58 4.00
C ASP A 147 -22.67 -0.58 3.76
N ARG A 148 -22.73 0.62 4.34
CA ARG A 148 -21.69 1.64 4.22
C ARG A 148 -20.80 1.61 5.44
N LEU A 149 -19.50 1.46 5.21
CA LEU A 149 -18.51 1.40 6.26
C LEU A 149 -17.50 2.53 6.11
N LYS A 150 -16.92 2.90 7.24
CA LYS A 150 -15.72 3.75 7.31
C LYS A 150 -14.68 3.04 8.14
N GLY A 151 -13.43 3.26 7.79
CA GLY A 151 -12.33 2.70 8.53
C GLY A 151 -11.04 3.46 8.30
N ASP A 152 -10.07 3.22 9.16
CA ASP A 152 -8.75 3.83 9.10
C ASP A 152 -7.79 2.84 8.44
N LEU A 153 -7.04 3.31 7.45
CA LEU A 153 -6.10 2.46 6.71
C LEU A 153 -4.97 1.98 7.64
N GLU A 154 -4.74 0.68 7.74
CA GLU A 154 -3.68 0.14 8.60
C GLU A 154 -2.40 -0.18 7.81
N SER A 155 -2.55 -0.54 6.53
CA SER A 155 -1.41 -0.83 5.66
C SER A 155 -0.69 0.44 5.20
N TRP A 156 0.60 0.30 4.88
CA TRP A 156 1.39 1.34 4.19
C TRP A 156 1.27 1.17 2.67
N PRO A 157 0.59 2.09 1.96
CA PRO A 157 0.40 1.97 0.52
C PRO A 157 1.70 2.25 -0.26
N LEU A 158 1.86 1.65 -1.45
CA LEU A 158 2.99 1.95 -2.35
C LEU A 158 2.51 2.79 -3.56
N PHE A 159 1.38 2.41 -4.15
CA PHE A 159 0.82 3.01 -5.36
C PHE A 159 -0.39 3.90 -5.06
N VAL A 160 -1.15 3.59 -4.01
CA VAL A 160 -2.31 4.38 -3.59
C VAL A 160 -1.84 5.60 -2.78
N HIS A 161 -2.37 6.79 -3.08
CA HIS A 161 -2.02 8.02 -2.37
C HIS A 161 -2.91 8.19 -1.12
N LEU A 162 -2.70 7.33 -0.13
CA LEU A 162 -3.30 7.40 1.20
C LEU A 162 -2.21 7.24 2.27
N ASN A 163 -2.45 7.77 3.46
CA ASN A 163 -1.59 7.52 4.62
C ASN A 163 -2.18 6.43 5.51
N PRO A 164 -1.35 5.66 6.23
CA PRO A 164 -1.83 4.89 7.37
C PRO A 164 -2.54 5.84 8.37
N GLY A 165 -3.65 5.38 8.91
CA GLY A 165 -4.58 6.16 9.73
C GLY A 165 -5.49 7.09 8.94
N GLU A 166 -5.37 7.17 7.62
CA GLU A 166 -6.30 7.96 6.79
C GLU A 166 -7.65 7.24 6.68
N GLN A 167 -8.73 7.99 6.88
CA GLN A 167 -10.08 7.45 6.85
C GLN A 167 -10.52 7.19 5.40
N VAL A 168 -11.00 5.98 5.15
CA VAL A 168 -11.58 5.55 3.88
C VAL A 168 -13.05 5.18 4.07
N THR A 169 -13.86 5.43 3.05
CA THR A 169 -15.28 5.02 3.00
C THR A 169 -15.46 4.00 1.90
N PHE A 170 -16.17 2.91 2.19
CA PHE A 170 -16.36 1.77 1.30
C PHE A 170 -17.70 1.09 1.59
N VAL A 171 -18.12 0.16 0.73
CA VAL A 171 -19.33 -0.66 0.94
C VAL A 171 -18.98 -2.11 1.24
N ILE A 172 -19.93 -2.86 1.79
CA ILE A 172 -19.76 -4.26 2.17
C ILE A 172 -19.30 -5.17 1.00
N ASP A 173 -19.71 -4.83 -0.23
CA ASP A 173 -19.32 -5.54 -1.45
C ASP A 173 -17.87 -5.28 -1.89
N ASP A 174 -17.23 -4.23 -1.36
CA ASP A 174 -15.82 -3.92 -1.62
C ASP A 174 -14.88 -4.85 -0.81
N ILE A 175 -15.40 -5.52 0.21
CA ILE A 175 -14.63 -6.36 1.13
C ILE A 175 -14.23 -7.66 0.45
N ILE A 176 -12.92 -7.93 0.44
CA ILE A 176 -12.31 -9.11 -0.18
C ILE A 176 -11.76 -10.10 0.85
N ASP A 177 -11.62 -9.69 2.12
CA ASP A 177 -11.15 -10.50 3.24
C ASP A 177 -11.50 -9.78 4.56
N CYS A 178 -11.61 -10.50 5.67
CA CYS A 178 -11.87 -9.92 6.98
C CYS A 178 -11.29 -10.75 8.13
N ASP A 179 -10.80 -10.07 9.16
CA ASP A 179 -10.33 -10.63 10.42
C ASP A 179 -11.15 -10.00 11.56
N LEU A 180 -12.07 -10.81 12.12
CA LEU A 180 -13.02 -10.38 13.13
C LEU A 180 -12.39 -10.50 14.51
N ILE A 181 -12.40 -9.41 15.27
CA ILE A 181 -11.98 -9.43 16.67
C ILE A 181 -13.09 -10.12 17.45
N GLN A 182 -12.87 -11.38 17.83
CA GLN A 182 -13.73 -12.02 18.82
C GLN A 182 -13.60 -11.28 20.14
N VAL A 183 -14.61 -10.48 20.50
CA VAL A 183 -14.76 -9.97 21.86
C VAL A 183 -14.92 -11.20 22.74
N GLN A 184 -13.89 -11.53 23.52
CA GLN A 184 -14.03 -12.47 24.63
C GLN A 184 -15.12 -11.90 25.53
N SER A 185 -16.33 -12.46 25.46
CA SER A 185 -17.34 -12.26 26.48
C SER A 185 -16.71 -12.71 27.79
N GLU A 186 -16.37 -11.76 28.66
CA GLU A 186 -16.04 -12.04 30.05
C GLU A 186 -17.14 -12.98 30.58
N GLU A 187 -16.77 -14.23 30.87
CA GLU A 187 -17.58 -15.08 31.73
C GLU A 187 -17.77 -14.30 33.04
N VAL A 188 -18.92 -13.66 33.20
CA VAL A 188 -19.36 -13.15 34.49
C VAL A 188 -19.35 -14.36 35.41
N PRO A 189 -18.46 -14.44 36.42
CA PRO A 189 -18.47 -15.57 37.32
C PRO A 189 -19.81 -15.53 38.04
N THR A 190 -20.67 -16.47 37.68
CA THR A 190 -21.92 -16.73 38.36
C THR A 190 -21.57 -17.29 39.73
N ASN A 191 -21.20 -16.41 40.66
CA ASN A 191 -21.18 -16.71 42.08
C ASN A 191 -22.43 -16.09 42.70
N LEU A 192 -23.54 -16.80 42.52
CA LEU A 192 -24.70 -16.71 43.37
C LEU A 192 -24.81 -18.06 44.11
N ALA A 193 -24.95 -17.95 45.44
CA ALA A 193 -25.39 -18.95 46.39
C ALA A 193 -24.34 -19.95 46.93
N ALA A 194 -23.75 -19.61 48.07
CA ALA A 194 -23.86 -20.41 49.29
C ALA A 194 -23.68 -19.50 50.53
#